data_AF-A0A2V5MQD4-F1
#
_entry.id   AF-A0A2V5MQD4-F1
#
_cell.length_a   1.000
_cell.length_b   1.000
_cell.length_c   1.000
_cell.angle_alpha   90.00
_cell.angle_beta   90.00
_cell.angle_gamma   90.00
#
_symmetry.space_group_name_H-M   'P 1'
#
loop_
_entity.id
_entity.type
_entity.pdbx_description
1 polymer ?
#
loop_
_entity_poly.entity_id
_entity_poly.type
_entity_poly.pdbx_seq_one_letter_code
_entity_poly.pdbx_strand_id
1 'polypeptide(L)' 'MDPYAKPEERKVGPKRPKITHLPKSAETRTRRERQAEKQAVAAERRAIKKAARQHLKQQLQVEVEEN' A
#
# COMPACT_ATOMS: atom_id res chain seq x y z
N MET A 1 -34.76 6.22 14.44
CA MET A 1 -34.63 6.83 13.09
C MET A 1 -33.46 7.79 13.15
N ASP A 2 -32.54 7.71 12.19
CA ASP A 2 -31.36 8.60 12.15
C ASP A 2 -31.82 10.02 11.79
N PRO A 3 -31.70 11.02 12.67
CA PRO A 3 -32.28 12.35 12.46
C PRO A 3 -31.57 13.16 11.36
N TYR A 4 -30.43 12.67 10.86
CA TYR A 4 -29.63 13.36 9.84
C TYR A 4 -29.70 12.70 8.45
N ALA A 5 -30.39 11.58 8.30
CA ALA A 5 -30.52 10.90 7.02
C ALA A 5 -31.59 11.58 6.15
N LYS A 6 -31.31 11.85 4.87
CA LYS A 6 -32.31 12.47 3.99
C LYS A 6 -33.47 11.48 3.72
N PRO A 7 -34.73 11.94 3.64
CA PRO A 7 -35.90 11.06 3.49
C PRO A 7 -35.83 10.12 2.25
N GLU A 8 -35.15 10.54 1.19
CA GLU A 8 -35.02 9.81 -0.08
C GLU A 8 -33.60 9.26 -0.31
N GLU A 9 -32.75 9.27 0.71
CA GLU A 9 -31.38 8.81 0.58
C GLU A 9 -31.35 7.30 0.31
N ARG A 10 -31.12 6.93 -0.95
CA ARG A 10 -30.90 5.54 -1.33
C ARG A 10 -29.67 5.05 -0.58
N LYS A 11 -29.83 4.04 0.27
CA LYS A 11 -28.70 3.29 0.87
C LYS A 11 -27.97 2.53 -0.24
N VAL A 12 -27.12 3.23 -0.99
CA VAL A 12 -26.37 2.67 -2.14
C VAL A 12 -25.15 1.87 -1.68
N GLY A 13 -24.75 1.98 -0.41
CA GLY A 13 -23.62 1.24 0.18
C GLY A 13 -23.58 -0.26 -0.21
N PRO A 14 -24.67 -1.03 -0.06
CA PRO A 14 -24.70 -2.44 -0.49
C PRO A 14 -24.81 -2.64 -2.02
N LYS A 15 -25.40 -1.69 -2.76
CA LYS A 15 -25.58 -1.78 -4.22
C LYS A 15 -24.44 -1.13 -5.03
N ARG A 16 -23.40 -0.62 -4.36
CA ARG A 16 -22.28 0.05 -5.02
C ARG A 16 -21.48 -0.97 -5.84
N PRO A 17 -21.22 -0.71 -7.14
CA PRO A 17 -20.37 -1.60 -7.92
C PRO A 17 -18.95 -1.61 -7.34
N LYS A 18 -18.42 -2.80 -7.10
CA LYS A 18 -17.01 -2.98 -6.69
C LYS A 18 -16.16 -2.93 -7.95
N ILE A 19 -15.46 -1.83 -8.15
CA ILE A 19 -14.52 -1.66 -9.26
C ILE A 19 -13.26 -2.47 -8.91
N THR A 20 -12.96 -3.48 -9.70
CA THR A 20 -11.69 -4.22 -9.66
C THR A 20 -10.98 -4.03 -10.99
N HIS A 21 -9.66 -3.86 -10.94
CA HIS A 21 -8.86 -3.68 -12.15
C HIS A 21 -8.57 -4.99 -12.87
N LEU A 22 -8.74 -6.13 -12.19
CA LEU A 22 -8.67 -7.45 -12.78
C LEU A 22 -10.04 -8.15 -12.75
N PRO A 23 -10.29 -9.06 -13.73
CA PRO A 23 -11.44 -9.94 -13.68
C PRO A 23 -11.32 -10.90 -12.49
N LYS A 24 -12.46 -11.27 -11.89
CA LYS A 24 -12.50 -12.18 -10.74
C LYS A 24 -11.83 -13.54 -11.00
N SER A 25 -11.83 -14.01 -12.25
CA SER A 25 -11.14 -15.24 -12.65
C SER A 25 -9.62 -15.14 -12.56
N ALA A 26 -9.05 -13.94 -12.71
CA ALA A 26 -7.62 -13.68 -12.58
C ALA A 26 -7.21 -13.32 -11.15
N GLU A 27 -8.11 -12.74 -10.35
CA GLU A 27 -7.90 -12.48 -8.92
C GLU A 27 -8.40 -13.66 -8.06
N THR A 28 -7.54 -14.68 -7.92
CA THR A 28 -7.79 -15.82 -7.02
C THR A 28 -7.48 -15.50 -5.54
N ARG A 29 -6.70 -14.44 -5.30
CA ARG A 29 -6.18 -14.09 -3.97
C ARG A 29 -7.25 -13.54 -3.04
N THR A 30 -7.22 -13.97 -1.78
CA THR A 30 -8.05 -13.39 -0.74
C THR A 30 -7.59 -11.96 -0.38
N ARG A 31 -8.45 -11.20 0.30
CA ARG A 31 -8.07 -9.86 0.81
C ARG A 31 -6.85 -9.91 1.73
N ARG A 32 -6.73 -10.96 2.56
CA ARG A 32 -5.62 -11.12 3.51
C ARG A 32 -4.31 -11.36 2.77
N GLU A 33 -4.30 -12.25 1.78
CA GLU A 33 -3.12 -12.52 0.94
C GLU A 33 -2.62 -11.26 0.25
N ARG A 34 -3.52 -10.47 -0.37
CA ARG A 34 -3.12 -9.20 -1.01
C ARG A 34 -2.49 -8.21 -0.04
N GLN A 35 -2.97 -8.16 1.20
CA GLN A 35 -2.40 -7.28 2.22
C GLN A 35 -1.03 -7.78 2.67
N ALA A 36 -0.86 -9.09 2.85
CA ALA A 36 0.41 -9.70 3.21
C ALA A 36 1.47 -9.47 2.11
N GLU A 37 1.13 -9.73 0.85
CA GLU A 37 2.02 -9.46 -0.29
C GLU A 37 2.39 -7.97 -0.39
N LYS A 38 1.40 -7.07 -0.23
CA LYS A 38 1.66 -5.63 -0.24
C LYS A 38 2.62 -5.22 0.88
N GLN A 39 2.50 -5.81 2.06
CA GLN A 39 3.40 -5.56 3.18
C GLN A 39 4.80 -6.11 2.90
N ALA A 40 4.92 -7.31 2.33
CA ALA A 40 6.20 -7.91 1.95
C ALA A 40 6.96 -7.02 0.95
N VAL A 41 6.30 -6.59 -0.13
CA VAL A 41 6.92 -5.69 -1.13
C VAL A 41 7.31 -4.35 -0.51
N ALA A 42 6.50 -3.80 0.40
CA ALA A 42 6.85 -2.56 1.09
C ALA A 42 8.08 -2.73 2.00
N ALA A 43 8.18 -3.87 2.69
CA ALA A 43 9.31 -4.20 3.55
C ALA A 43 10.60 -4.36 2.73
N GLU A 44 10.56 -5.07 1.60
CA GLU A 44 11.67 -5.22 0.66
C GLU A 44 12.16 -3.86 0.15
N ARG A 45 11.24 -3.02 -0.33
CA ARG A 45 11.58 -1.66 -0.79
C ARG A 45 12.24 -0.83 0.32
N ARG A 46 11.76 -0.96 1.56
CA ARG A 46 12.34 -0.28 2.72
C ARG A 46 13.75 -0.79 3.02
N ALA A 47 13.98 -2.10 2.93
CA ALA A 47 15.29 -2.71 3.13
C ALA A 47 16.31 -2.20 2.10
N ILE A 48 15.94 -2.22 0.81
CA ILE A 48 16.78 -1.70 -0.28
C ILE A 48 17.14 -0.23 -0.05
N LYS A 49 16.14 0.62 0.24
CA LYS A 49 16.36 2.05 0.50
C LYS A 49 17.27 2.27 1.72
N LYS A 50 17.12 1.46 2.77
CA LYS A 50 17.96 1.55 3.97
C LYS A 50 19.41 1.18 3.65
N ALA A 51 19.63 0.08 2.93
CA ALA A 51 20.96 -0.35 2.52
C ALA A 51 21.64 0.72 1.65
N ALA A 52 20.95 1.24 0.63
CA ALA A 52 21.47 2.32 -0.22
C ALA A 52 21.82 3.58 0.57
N ARG A 53 20.99 3.96 1.55
CA ARG A 53 21.28 5.11 2.43
C ARG A 53 22.51 4.88 3.31
N GLN A 54 22.67 3.68 3.85
CA GLN A 54 23.82 3.34 4.68
C GLN A 54 25.10 3.35 3.86
N HIS A 55 25.08 2.76 2.67
CA HIS A 55 26.21 2.79 1.74
C HIS A 55 26.60 4.23 1.38
N LEU A 56 25.63 5.06 0.97
CA LEU A 56 25.89 6.46 0.66
C LEU A 56 26.48 7.21 1.86
N LYS A 57 25.98 6.96 3.07
CA LYS A 57 26.52 7.60 4.27
C LYS A 57 27.99 7.23 4.48
N GLN A 58 28.35 5.95 4.29
CA GLN A 58 29.74 5.51 4.42
C GLN A 58 30.63 6.18 3.37
N GLN A 59 30.18 6.26 2.12
CA GLN A 59 30.93 6.95 1.06
C GLN A 59 31.19 8.43 1.42
N LEU A 60 30.16 9.15 1.87
CA LEU A 60 30.29 10.55 2.28
C LEU A 60 31.20 10.73 3.50
N GLN A 61 31.23 9.77 4.43
CA GLN A 61 32.14 9.83 5.58
C GLN A 61 33.60 9.67 5.13
N VAL A 62 33.88 8.72 4.24
CA VAL A 62 35.21 8.53 3.66
C VAL A 62 35.65 9.79 2.91
N GLU A 63 34.79 10.36 2.07
CA GLU A 63 35.08 11.62 1.33
C GLU A 63 35.39 12.80 2.26
N VAL A 64 34.77 12.86 3.44
CA VAL A 64 35.06 13.93 4.44
C VAL A 64 36.36 13.65 5.19
N GLU A 65 36.71 12.40 5.45
CA GLU A 65 37.96 12.03 6.14
C GLU A 65 39.20 12.13 5.24
N GLU A 66 39.03 11.98 3.91
CA GLU A 66 40.10 12.11 2.92
C GLU A 66 40.42 13.57 2.52
N ASN A 67 39.65 14.56 3.00
CA ASN A 67 39.87 16.00 2.79
C ASN A 67 40.42 16.69 4.04
#